data_AF-A0A653WDF2-F1
#
_entry.id   AF-A0A653WDF2-F1
#
_cell.length_a   1.000
_cell.length_b   1.000
_cell.length_c   1.000
_cell.angle_alpha   90.00
_cell.angle_beta   90.00
_cell.angle_gamma   90.00
#
_symmetry.space_group_name_H-M   'P 1'
#
loop_
_entity.id
_entity.type
_entity.pdbx_description
1 polymer ?
#
loop_
_entity_poly.entity_id
_entity_poly.type
_entity_poly.pdbx_seq_one_letter_code
_entity_poly.pdbx_strand_id
1 'polypeptide(L)'
;MLPLSPRRRLRASRASLVALAGAVTAALVLTTGAASPTASASPPATAGTAVPVVAPSSAAADDLAARKRGSFKAASFNILGSFHTTGPGGYASGVKRARMAKKWLISEGSSVIGMTEAQRDQIRVLTQGGTFASWPPRKSSSDTETAQSVVWRTSKWKFVRGQRFTIPFNYGNSREQPMVMLKNRDSGRRLWVVSVHLQNGSNRQAKRERRVGMARMIKNVQRLQRSQPPVLLTGDMNSRRTVFCRTVKNTALDSPMGGGTRNGRCNPPSGMRIDWIFGSKPFRWSGFRYADGPVINKITDHTVPVTTVRW
;
A
#
# COMPACT_ATOMS: atom_id res chain seq x y z
N MET A 1 -32.28 -37.59 23.51
CA MET A 1 -33.49 -37.25 22.73
C MET A 1 -33.20 -36.01 21.88
N LEU A 2 -33.16 -36.18 20.56
CA LEU A 2 -33.16 -35.11 19.55
C LEU A 2 -34.57 -34.53 19.41
N PRO A 3 -34.72 -33.31 18.87
CA PRO A 3 -35.29 -33.27 17.52
C PRO A 3 -34.53 -32.36 16.54
N LEU A 4 -34.77 -32.69 15.27
CA LEU A 4 -34.09 -32.29 14.05
C LEU A 4 -34.62 -30.98 13.47
N SER A 5 -33.76 -30.29 12.71
CA SER A 5 -34.08 -29.17 11.81
C SER A 5 -35.09 -29.53 10.71
N PRO A 6 -35.66 -28.52 10.03
CA PRO A 6 -35.90 -28.62 8.60
C PRO A 6 -35.00 -27.66 7.79
N ARG A 7 -34.30 -28.27 6.84
CA ARG A 7 -33.46 -27.66 5.80
C ARG A 7 -34.33 -26.89 4.80
N ARG A 8 -34.04 -25.61 4.55
CA ARG A 8 -34.55 -24.90 3.36
C ARG A 8 -33.71 -25.27 2.13
N ARG A 9 -34.37 -25.90 1.15
CA ARG A 9 -33.82 -26.20 -0.17
C ARG A 9 -33.80 -24.93 -1.04
N LEU A 10 -32.64 -24.57 -1.58
CA LEU A 10 -32.52 -23.60 -2.67
C LEU A 10 -32.76 -24.35 -3.99
N ARG A 11 -33.77 -23.90 -4.76
CA ARG A 11 -34.01 -24.34 -6.13
C ARG A 11 -33.04 -23.63 -7.06
N ALA A 12 -32.44 -24.40 -7.97
CA ALA A 12 -31.70 -23.89 -9.11
C ALA A 12 -32.68 -23.46 -10.21
N SER A 13 -32.46 -22.28 -10.80
CA SER A 13 -33.12 -21.86 -12.03
C SER A 13 -32.09 -21.81 -13.15
N ARG A 14 -32.38 -22.54 -14.23
CA ARG A 14 -31.65 -22.55 -15.50
C ARG A 14 -32.14 -21.41 -16.40
N ALA A 15 -31.19 -20.91 -17.20
CA ALA A 15 -31.29 -20.37 -18.57
C ALA A 15 -32.24 -19.18 -18.86
N SER A 16 -31.67 -18.13 -19.44
CA SER A 16 -31.83 -17.87 -20.88
C SER A 16 -30.77 -16.89 -21.38
N LEU A 17 -30.09 -17.32 -22.43
CA LEU A 17 -29.22 -16.52 -23.30
C LEU A 17 -30.10 -15.58 -24.12
N VAL A 18 -29.75 -14.30 -24.17
CA VAL A 18 -30.16 -13.40 -25.25
C VAL A 18 -28.88 -12.88 -25.89
N ALA A 19 -28.70 -13.29 -27.14
CA ALA A 19 -27.66 -12.78 -28.02
C ALA A 19 -28.03 -11.36 -28.48
N LEU A 20 -27.10 -10.42 -28.36
CA LEU A 20 -27.11 -9.22 -29.20
C LEU A 20 -25.90 -9.29 -30.13
N ALA A 21 -26.20 -9.55 -31.40
CA ALA A 21 -25.31 -9.32 -32.52
C ALA A 21 -25.28 -7.81 -32.80
N GLY A 22 -24.16 -7.16 -32.46
CA GLY A 22 -23.87 -5.79 -32.89
C GLY A 22 -22.84 -5.85 -34.01
N ALA A 23 -23.28 -5.65 -35.25
CA ALA A 23 -22.43 -5.49 -36.41
C ALA A 23 -21.63 -4.19 -36.29
N VAL A 24 -20.30 -4.28 -36.34
CA VAL A 24 -19.42 -3.12 -36.60
C VAL A 24 -18.74 -3.38 -37.93
N THR A 25 -19.21 -2.64 -38.93
CA THR A 25 -18.61 -2.50 -40.25
C THR A 25 -17.24 -1.82 -40.11
N ALA A 26 -16.17 -2.58 -40.38
CA ALA A 26 -14.84 -2.04 -40.58
C ALA A 26 -14.69 -1.70 -42.08
N ALA A 27 -14.72 -0.40 -42.40
CA ALA A 27 -14.33 0.09 -43.71
C ALA A 27 -12.81 0.26 -43.77
N LEU A 28 -12.25 -0.34 -44.81
CA LEU A 28 -10.86 -0.41 -45.22
C LEU A 28 -10.41 0.95 -45.80
N VAL A 29 -9.27 1.47 -45.38
CA VAL A 29 -8.46 2.37 -46.23
C VAL A 29 -6.98 1.98 -46.06
N LEU A 30 -6.48 1.20 -47.01
CA LEU A 30 -5.06 1.17 -47.35
C LEU A 30 -4.78 2.42 -48.21
N THR A 31 -3.80 3.21 -47.82
CA THR A 31 -3.05 4.04 -48.77
C THR A 31 -1.56 3.83 -48.56
N THR A 32 -0.96 3.16 -49.54
CA THR A 32 0.46 3.15 -49.84
C THR A 32 0.84 4.51 -50.43
N GLY A 33 1.92 5.11 -49.97
CA GLY A 33 2.43 6.36 -50.52
C GLY A 33 3.84 6.64 -50.02
N ALA A 34 4.82 5.94 -50.59
CA ALA A 34 6.22 6.33 -50.52
C ALA A 34 6.45 7.48 -51.50
N ALA A 35 6.98 8.61 -51.03
CA ALA A 35 7.57 9.64 -51.86
C ALA A 35 8.67 10.33 -51.06
N SER A 36 9.92 10.04 -51.43
CA SER A 36 11.10 10.78 -51.03
C SER A 36 11.14 12.10 -51.81
N PRO A 37 11.35 13.26 -51.16
CA PRO A 37 11.85 14.44 -51.85
C PRO A 37 13.38 14.44 -51.85
N THR A 38 13.89 14.70 -53.04
CA THR A 38 15.24 15.02 -53.45
C THR A 38 15.90 16.11 -52.61
N ALA A 39 17.21 15.95 -52.40
CA ALA A 39 18.09 16.94 -51.81
C ALA A 39 18.08 18.24 -52.63
N SER A 40 17.80 19.36 -51.95
CA SER A 40 18.12 20.71 -52.45
C SER A 40 19.34 21.23 -51.70
N ALA A 41 20.42 21.44 -52.44
CA ALA A 41 21.63 22.08 -51.95
C ALA A 41 21.34 23.54 -51.60
N SER A 42 21.66 23.94 -50.37
CA SER A 42 21.71 25.33 -49.92
C SER A 42 23.15 25.86 -49.98
N PRO A 43 23.33 27.17 -50.21
CA PRO A 43 24.65 27.81 -50.38
C PRO A 43 25.48 27.82 -49.08
N PRO A 44 26.82 28.01 -49.17
CA PRO A 44 27.71 27.98 -48.01
C PRO A 44 27.42 29.17 -47.09
N ALA A 45 26.98 28.87 -45.86
CA ALA A 45 26.89 29.84 -44.78
C ALA A 45 28.28 30.10 -44.20
N THR A 46 28.60 31.38 -44.10
CA THR A 46 29.78 31.96 -43.45
C THR A 46 29.95 31.47 -42.02
N ALA A 47 31.18 31.08 -41.68
CA ALA A 47 31.56 30.62 -40.35
C ALA A 47 31.47 31.77 -39.32
N GLY A 48 30.31 31.86 -38.66
CA GLY A 48 30.17 32.59 -37.40
C GLY A 48 30.72 31.74 -36.26
N THR A 49 31.63 32.30 -35.48
CA THR A 49 32.22 31.67 -34.29
C THR A 49 31.11 31.42 -33.25
N ALA A 50 30.60 30.19 -33.19
CA ALA A 50 29.61 29.78 -32.21
C ALA A 50 30.27 29.70 -30.82
N VAL A 51 29.81 30.55 -29.90
CA VAL A 51 30.14 30.43 -28.47
C VAL A 51 29.59 29.08 -27.98
N PRO A 52 30.40 28.22 -27.34
CA PRO A 52 29.91 26.93 -26.88
C PRO A 52 28.90 27.16 -25.75
N VAL A 53 27.62 26.94 -26.04
CA VAL A 53 26.59 26.80 -25.01
C VAL A 53 26.91 25.49 -24.29
N VAL A 54 27.53 25.62 -23.11
CA VAL A 54 27.79 24.48 -22.23
C VAL A 54 26.45 23.86 -21.85
N ALA A 55 26.14 22.71 -22.46
CA ALA A 55 25.00 21.90 -22.06
C ALA A 55 25.11 21.59 -20.55
N PRO A 56 24.03 21.72 -19.76
CA PRO A 56 24.09 21.40 -18.35
C PRO A 56 24.61 19.97 -18.18
N SER A 57 25.59 19.80 -17.29
CA SER A 57 26.15 18.50 -16.91
C SER A 57 25.03 17.48 -16.68
N SER A 58 25.24 16.25 -17.16
CA SER A 58 24.31 15.13 -16.96
C SER A 58 23.90 14.96 -15.50
N ALA A 59 24.77 15.33 -14.55
CA ALA A 59 24.49 15.31 -13.12
C ALA A 59 23.40 16.33 -12.69
N ALA A 60 23.34 17.51 -13.30
CA ALA A 60 22.33 18.52 -12.99
C ALA A 60 20.97 18.16 -13.63
N ALA A 61 20.98 17.56 -14.81
CA ALA A 61 19.79 17.01 -15.44
C ALA A 61 19.25 15.78 -14.68
N ASP A 62 20.14 14.93 -14.17
CA ASP A 62 19.78 13.80 -13.31
C ASP A 62 19.27 14.23 -11.94
N ASP A 63 19.82 15.29 -11.32
CA ASP A 63 19.29 15.86 -10.08
C ASP A 63 17.92 16.51 -10.32
N LEU A 64 17.71 17.25 -11.42
CA LEU A 64 16.39 17.77 -11.78
C LEU A 64 15.37 16.65 -12.04
N ALA A 65 15.78 15.59 -12.73
CA ALA A 65 14.95 14.42 -12.98
C ALA A 65 14.70 13.62 -11.69
N ALA A 66 15.66 13.56 -10.77
CA ALA A 66 15.51 12.97 -9.45
C ALA A 66 14.60 13.82 -8.54
N ARG A 67 14.61 15.15 -8.67
CA ARG A 67 13.65 16.04 -8.00
C ARG A 67 12.23 15.92 -8.58
N LYS A 68 12.11 15.65 -9.90
CA LYS A 68 10.84 15.23 -10.52
C LYS A 68 10.38 13.83 -10.05
N ARG A 69 11.32 12.94 -9.68
CA ARG A 69 11.06 11.65 -9.01
C ARG A 69 10.84 11.88 -7.51
N GLY A 70 9.60 12.20 -7.14
CA GLY A 70 9.24 12.46 -5.74
C GLY A 70 9.75 11.39 -4.76
N SER A 71 9.93 11.77 -3.50
CA SER A 71 10.22 10.80 -2.44
C SER A 71 9.32 11.01 -1.24
N PHE A 72 9.07 9.93 -0.50
CA PHE A 72 8.28 9.99 0.72
C PHE A 72 8.70 8.90 1.70
N LYS A 73 8.54 9.14 2.99
CA LYS A 73 8.71 8.10 4.01
C LYS A 73 7.41 7.36 4.27
N ALA A 74 7.49 6.04 4.23
CA ALA A 74 6.42 5.11 4.53
C ALA A 74 6.67 4.41 5.89
N ALA A 75 5.59 4.10 6.60
CA ALA A 75 5.62 3.30 7.82
C ALA A 75 4.49 2.26 7.82
N SER A 76 4.72 1.11 8.45
CA SER A 76 3.67 0.15 8.82
C SER A 76 3.66 0.03 10.34
N PHE A 77 2.56 0.42 10.96
CA PHE A 77 2.50 0.70 12.40
C PHE A 77 1.29 0.04 13.05
N ASN A 78 1.51 -1.08 13.74
CA ASN A 78 0.57 -1.55 14.75
C ASN A 78 0.66 -0.62 15.97
N ILE A 79 -0.38 0.18 16.21
CA ILE A 79 -0.35 1.19 17.28
C ILE A 79 -0.78 0.63 18.64
N LEU A 80 -1.11 -0.66 18.72
CA LEU A 80 -1.69 -1.32 19.89
C LEU A 80 -3.01 -0.64 20.32
N GLY A 81 -4.14 -1.25 20.01
CA GLY A 81 -5.47 -0.66 20.25
C GLY A 81 -5.69 -0.27 21.72
N SER A 82 -6.47 0.78 21.98
CA SER A 82 -6.81 1.23 23.35
C SER A 82 -7.37 0.10 24.25
N PHE A 83 -8.18 -0.80 23.71
CA PHE A 83 -8.74 -1.97 24.42
C PHE A 83 -7.67 -2.98 24.87
N HIS A 84 -6.49 -3.00 24.25
CA HIS A 84 -5.37 -3.82 24.73
C HIS A 84 -4.67 -3.24 25.96
N THR A 85 -5.07 -2.05 26.40
CA THR A 85 -4.41 -1.29 27.47
C THR A 85 -5.33 -0.88 28.60
N THR A 86 -6.55 -1.42 28.64
CA THR A 86 -7.50 -1.24 29.75
C THR A 86 -7.20 -2.26 30.84
N GLY A 87 -6.51 -1.86 31.91
CA GLY A 87 -6.25 -2.69 33.10
C GLY A 87 -4.99 -2.27 33.88
N PRO A 88 -4.80 -2.76 35.13
CA PRO A 88 -3.59 -2.51 35.92
C PRO A 88 -2.36 -3.19 35.29
N GLY A 89 -1.21 -2.51 35.30
CA GLY A 89 0.07 -3.06 34.84
C GLY A 89 0.18 -3.18 33.32
N GLY A 90 0.65 -2.12 32.65
CA GLY A 90 0.88 -2.17 31.20
C GLY A 90 1.20 -0.81 30.57
N TYR A 91 0.96 -0.73 29.27
CA TYR A 91 1.10 0.47 28.46
C TYR A 91 0.22 1.62 28.97
N ALA A 92 0.66 2.86 28.72
CA ALA A 92 -0.19 4.04 28.92
C ALA A 92 -1.49 3.96 28.10
N SER A 93 -2.50 4.78 28.43
CA SER A 93 -3.75 4.82 27.67
C SER A 93 -3.51 5.05 26.17
N GLY A 94 -4.35 4.43 25.33
CA GLY A 94 -4.23 4.54 23.87
C GLY A 94 -4.22 5.97 23.35
N VAL A 95 -4.98 6.88 23.96
CA VAL A 95 -4.93 8.33 23.66
C VAL A 95 -3.53 8.93 23.93
N LYS A 96 -2.92 8.64 25.09
CA LYS A 96 -1.57 9.13 25.43
C LYS A 96 -0.53 8.57 24.45
N ARG A 97 -0.64 7.28 24.12
CA ARG A 97 0.23 6.62 23.14
C ARG A 97 0.06 7.17 21.74
N ALA A 98 -1.16 7.47 21.30
CA ALA A 98 -1.42 8.11 20.02
C ALA A 98 -0.82 9.52 19.92
N ARG A 99 -0.76 10.29 21.03
CA ARG A 99 -0.06 11.58 21.05
C ARG A 99 1.45 11.40 20.86
N MET A 100 2.04 10.41 21.53
CA MET A 100 3.45 10.05 21.38
C MET A 100 3.74 9.57 19.94
N ALA A 101 2.90 8.69 19.40
CA ALA A 101 2.97 8.21 18.02
C ALA A 101 2.91 9.35 17.01
N LYS A 102 1.99 10.32 17.18
CA LYS A 102 1.90 11.49 16.31
C LYS A 102 3.20 12.31 16.31
N LYS A 103 3.75 12.61 17.49
CA LYS A 103 5.02 13.35 17.62
C LYS A 103 6.16 12.59 16.94
N TRP A 104 6.26 11.28 17.19
CA TRP A 104 7.27 10.43 16.58
C TRP A 104 7.12 10.39 15.04
N LEU A 105 5.91 10.19 14.50
CA LEU A 105 5.67 10.18 13.05
C LEU A 105 6.03 11.51 12.37
N ILE A 106 5.78 12.63 13.04
CA ILE A 106 6.20 13.96 12.55
C ILE A 106 7.72 14.06 12.52
N SER A 107 8.40 13.67 13.61
CA SER A 107 9.86 13.68 13.72
C SER A 107 10.53 12.73 12.74
N GLU A 108 9.95 11.54 12.53
CA GLU A 108 10.42 10.55 11.56
C GLU A 108 10.29 11.06 10.12
N GLY A 109 9.36 11.99 9.87
CA GLY A 109 9.03 12.49 8.54
C GLY A 109 8.11 11.55 7.75
N SER A 110 7.46 10.57 8.42
CA SER A 110 6.52 9.67 7.77
C SER A 110 5.34 10.44 7.19
N SER A 111 4.99 10.16 5.94
CA SER A 111 3.89 10.85 5.24
C SER A 111 2.81 9.92 4.70
N VAL A 112 3.09 8.61 4.63
CA VAL A 112 2.12 7.54 4.34
C VAL A 112 2.31 6.44 5.37
N ILE A 113 1.25 6.09 6.09
CA ILE A 113 1.30 5.13 7.20
C ILE A 113 0.17 4.13 7.06
N GLY A 114 0.50 2.85 6.96
CA GLY A 114 -0.46 1.78 7.21
C GLY A 114 -0.57 1.54 8.71
N MET A 115 -1.77 1.72 9.27
CA MET A 115 -2.04 1.48 10.68
C MET A 115 -2.77 0.16 10.86
N THR A 116 -2.40 -0.58 11.91
CA THR A 116 -3.16 -1.71 12.44
C THR A 116 -3.49 -1.50 13.92
N GLU A 117 -4.59 -2.09 14.35
CA GLU A 117 -5.25 -1.97 15.67
C GLU A 117 -5.70 -0.57 16.09
N ALA A 118 -5.61 0.42 15.21
CA ALA A 118 -5.96 1.79 15.55
C ALA A 118 -7.47 1.93 15.88
N GLN A 119 -7.76 2.47 17.06
CA GLN A 119 -9.13 2.75 17.46
C GLN A 119 -9.52 4.20 17.18
N ARG A 120 -10.83 4.50 17.24
CA ARG A 120 -11.34 5.82 16.87
C ARG A 120 -10.71 6.93 17.72
N ASP A 121 -10.56 6.71 19.01
CA ASP A 121 -9.91 7.66 19.92
C ASP A 121 -8.45 7.94 19.51
N GLN A 122 -7.69 6.92 19.13
CA GLN A 122 -6.32 7.05 18.65
C GLN A 122 -6.25 7.76 17.29
N ILE A 123 -7.12 7.39 16.34
CA ILE A 123 -7.25 8.10 15.04
C ILE A 123 -7.63 9.56 15.26
N ARG A 124 -8.48 9.88 16.25
CA ARG A 124 -8.83 11.27 16.60
C ARG A 124 -7.59 12.07 16.90
N VAL A 125 -6.74 11.57 17.78
CA VAL A 125 -5.51 12.23 18.20
C VAL A 125 -4.55 12.41 17.02
N LEU A 126 -4.35 11.37 16.23
CA LEU A 126 -3.47 11.39 15.06
C LEU A 126 -3.89 12.48 14.06
N THR A 127 -5.19 12.58 13.80
CA THR A 127 -5.78 13.51 12.81
C THR A 127 -6.10 14.90 13.36
N GLN A 128 -6.06 15.10 14.68
CA GLN A 128 -6.37 16.39 15.32
C GLN A 128 -5.44 17.50 14.78
N GLY A 129 -5.99 18.69 14.52
CA GLY A 129 -5.21 19.81 13.97
C GLY A 129 -4.80 19.65 12.50
N GLY A 130 -5.28 18.61 11.79
CA GLY A 130 -5.21 18.53 10.33
C GLY A 130 -3.85 18.14 9.75
N THR A 131 -2.80 17.95 10.55
CA THR A 131 -1.47 17.50 10.07
C THR A 131 -1.55 16.16 9.33
N PHE A 132 -2.35 15.24 9.87
CA PHE A 132 -2.66 13.95 9.25
C PHE A 132 -4.16 13.84 8.98
N ALA A 133 -4.49 13.07 7.95
CA ALA A 133 -5.84 12.58 7.72
C ALA A 133 -5.82 11.04 7.68
N SER A 134 -6.97 10.42 7.84
CA SER A 134 -7.11 8.96 7.84
C SER A 134 -8.23 8.51 6.93
N TRP A 135 -8.10 7.28 6.44
CA TRP A 135 -9.20 6.53 5.87
C TRP A 135 -9.17 5.09 6.42
N PRO A 136 -10.29 4.58 6.96
CA PRO A 136 -11.59 5.25 6.98
C PRO A 136 -11.65 6.46 7.94
N PRO A 137 -12.53 7.44 7.68
CA PRO A 137 -12.57 8.66 8.48
C PRO A 137 -13.27 8.39 9.81
N ARG A 138 -12.64 8.79 10.91
CA ARG A 138 -13.13 8.52 12.27
C ARG A 138 -14.59 8.90 12.54
N LYS A 139 -15.06 10.01 11.97
CA LYS A 139 -16.39 10.57 12.24
C LYS A 139 -17.51 9.59 11.84
N SER A 140 -17.29 8.77 10.82
CA SER A 140 -18.27 7.86 10.25
C SER A 140 -17.78 6.41 10.25
N SER A 141 -17.00 6.03 11.27
CA SER A 141 -16.44 4.68 11.38
C SER A 141 -16.44 4.19 12.81
N SER A 142 -16.73 2.91 13.01
CA SER A 142 -16.59 2.16 14.26
C SER A 142 -15.12 1.85 14.57
N ASP A 143 -14.82 1.41 15.79
CA ASP A 143 -13.47 0.95 16.14
C ASP A 143 -13.05 -0.25 15.29
N THR A 144 -14.00 -1.11 14.92
CA THR A 144 -13.73 -2.26 14.06
C THR A 144 -13.27 -1.85 12.67
N GLU A 145 -13.87 -0.79 12.13
CA GLU A 145 -13.51 -0.22 10.83
C GLU A 145 -12.19 0.56 10.87
N THR A 146 -11.92 1.31 11.94
CA THR A 146 -10.66 2.07 12.04
C THR A 146 -9.46 1.20 12.38
N ALA A 147 -9.68 0.00 12.93
CA ALA A 147 -8.64 -0.94 13.34
C ALA A 147 -7.62 -1.20 12.23
N GLN A 148 -8.01 -1.08 10.96
CA GLN A 148 -7.08 -0.95 9.87
C GLN A 148 -7.35 0.38 9.17
N SER A 149 -6.38 1.27 9.22
CA SER A 149 -6.47 2.59 8.60
C SER A 149 -5.25 2.86 7.74
N VAL A 150 -5.42 3.69 6.73
CA VAL A 150 -4.31 4.40 6.09
C VAL A 150 -4.32 5.83 6.61
N VAL A 151 -3.19 6.29 7.12
CA VAL A 151 -2.98 7.66 7.60
C VAL A 151 -1.96 8.35 6.72
N TRP A 152 -2.18 9.62 6.36
CA TRP A 152 -1.24 10.36 5.51
C TRP A 152 -1.11 11.82 5.92
N ARG A 153 0.04 12.42 5.63
CA ARG A 153 0.30 13.84 5.89
C ARG A 153 -0.42 14.70 4.85
N THR A 154 -1.32 15.56 5.30
CA THR A 154 -2.25 16.29 4.41
C THR A 154 -1.53 17.31 3.53
N SER A 155 -0.40 17.85 3.98
CA SER A 155 0.43 18.77 3.19
C SER A 155 1.16 18.09 2.03
N LYS A 156 1.29 16.76 2.03
CA LYS A 156 1.98 16.00 0.97
C LYS A 156 1.02 15.18 0.11
N TRP A 157 -0.13 14.81 0.65
CA TRP A 157 -1.04 13.88 -0.01
C TRP A 157 -2.48 14.37 0.01
N LYS A 158 -3.18 14.13 -1.10
CA LYS A 158 -4.63 14.30 -1.25
C LYS A 158 -5.27 12.92 -1.39
N PHE A 159 -6.33 12.67 -0.63
CA PHE A 159 -7.18 11.50 -0.83
C PHE A 159 -7.86 11.56 -2.21
N VAL A 160 -7.82 10.45 -2.94
CA VAL A 160 -8.51 10.33 -4.24
C VAL A 160 -9.71 9.40 -4.10
N ARG A 161 -9.50 8.20 -3.56
CA ARG A 161 -10.54 7.19 -3.41
C ARG A 161 -10.19 6.18 -2.32
N GLY A 162 -11.20 5.64 -1.64
CA GLY A 162 -11.07 4.54 -0.69
C GLY A 162 -11.91 3.35 -1.12
N GLN A 163 -11.40 2.15 -0.89
CA GLN A 163 -12.08 0.88 -1.08
C GLN A 163 -11.73 -0.07 0.06
N ARG A 164 -12.54 -1.11 0.28
CA ARG A 164 -12.27 -2.13 1.28
C ARG A 164 -12.30 -3.52 0.66
N PHE A 165 -11.63 -4.46 1.30
CA PHE A 165 -11.90 -5.88 1.12
C PHE A 165 -11.97 -6.56 2.48
N THR A 166 -12.74 -7.63 2.58
CA THR A 166 -13.00 -8.29 3.86
C THR A 166 -12.18 -9.57 3.97
N ILE A 167 -11.63 -9.84 5.16
CA ILE A 167 -10.96 -11.10 5.50
C ILE A 167 -11.64 -11.75 6.71
N PRO A 168 -11.56 -13.08 6.87
CA PRO A 168 -11.91 -13.69 8.15
C PRO A 168 -10.90 -13.28 9.23
N PHE A 169 -11.39 -13.03 10.44
CA PHE A 169 -10.60 -12.55 11.57
C PHE A 169 -11.34 -12.85 12.88
N ASN A 170 -10.62 -12.91 13.99
CA ASN A 170 -11.15 -13.14 15.33
C ASN A 170 -12.16 -14.30 15.39
N TYR A 171 -11.73 -15.47 14.90
CA TYR A 171 -12.42 -16.74 15.09
C TYR A 171 -13.85 -16.80 14.53
N GLY A 172 -13.99 -16.47 13.24
CA GLY A 172 -15.25 -16.54 12.49
C GLY A 172 -15.86 -15.19 12.16
N ASN A 173 -15.39 -14.12 12.80
CA ASN A 173 -15.76 -12.76 12.44
C ASN A 173 -15.08 -12.34 11.13
N SER A 174 -15.47 -11.15 10.66
CA SER A 174 -14.91 -10.53 9.46
C SER A 174 -14.27 -9.19 9.81
N ARG A 175 -13.21 -8.85 9.09
CA ARG A 175 -12.52 -7.56 9.23
C ARG A 175 -12.28 -6.92 7.87
N GLU A 176 -12.66 -5.66 7.75
CA GLU A 176 -12.38 -4.87 6.55
C GLU A 176 -10.94 -4.36 6.54
N GLN A 177 -10.32 -4.41 5.38
CA GLN A 177 -8.94 -3.98 5.14
C GLN A 177 -8.98 -2.82 4.14
N PRO A 178 -8.38 -1.65 4.45
CA PRO A 178 -8.46 -0.49 3.58
C PRO A 178 -7.50 -0.58 2.38
N MET A 179 -7.98 -0.07 1.25
CA MET A 179 -7.20 0.23 0.04
C MET A 179 -7.48 1.69 -0.34
N VAL A 180 -6.48 2.54 -0.28
CA VAL A 180 -6.63 3.99 -0.39
C VAL A 180 -5.75 4.53 -1.49
N MET A 181 -6.36 5.17 -2.49
CA MET A 181 -5.61 5.90 -3.51
C MET A 181 -5.30 7.30 -3.00
N LEU A 182 -4.02 7.63 -2.97
CA LEU A 182 -3.50 8.95 -2.62
C LEU A 182 -2.83 9.58 -3.84
N LYS A 183 -3.01 10.91 -4.00
CA LYS A 183 -2.28 11.74 -4.97
C LYS A 183 -1.27 12.59 -4.21
N ASN A 184 0.00 12.44 -4.54
CA ASN A 184 1.05 13.32 -4.03
C ASN A 184 0.83 14.73 -4.60
N ARG A 185 0.88 15.74 -3.74
CA ARG A 185 0.57 17.12 -4.12
C ARG A 185 1.67 17.73 -4.98
N ASP A 186 2.92 17.46 -4.65
CA ASP A 186 4.09 18.05 -5.31
C ASP A 186 4.27 17.50 -6.73
N SER A 187 4.18 16.17 -6.90
CA SER A 187 4.42 15.48 -8.19
C SER A 187 3.15 15.16 -8.99
N GLY A 188 1.97 15.28 -8.38
CA GLY A 188 0.70 14.86 -8.98
C GLY A 188 0.51 13.33 -9.14
N ARG A 189 1.50 12.52 -8.75
CA ARG A 189 1.48 11.07 -8.91
C ARG A 189 0.53 10.40 -7.93
N ARG A 190 -0.03 9.26 -8.34
CA ARG A 190 -0.97 8.47 -7.55
C ARG A 190 -0.37 7.13 -7.14
N LEU A 191 -0.63 6.67 -5.93
CA LEU A 191 -0.40 5.29 -5.49
C LEU A 191 -1.62 4.76 -4.75
N TRP A 192 -1.72 3.44 -4.69
CA TRP A 192 -2.57 2.73 -3.75
C TRP A 192 -1.78 2.40 -2.48
N VAL A 193 -2.35 2.68 -1.32
CA VAL A 193 -1.88 2.17 -0.02
C VAL A 193 -2.85 1.12 0.47
N VAL A 194 -2.34 -0.04 0.85
CA VAL A 194 -3.13 -1.12 1.45
C VAL A 194 -2.58 -1.38 2.85
N SER A 195 -3.43 -1.30 3.87
CA SER A 195 -3.07 -1.69 5.24
C SER A 195 -3.79 -2.99 5.59
N VAL A 196 -3.07 -4.01 6.05
CA VAL A 196 -3.64 -5.32 6.34
C VAL A 196 -3.25 -5.81 7.74
N HIS A 197 -4.23 -6.28 8.51
CA HIS A 197 -3.99 -7.03 9.74
C HIS A 197 -4.49 -8.47 9.58
N LEU A 198 -3.59 -9.45 9.45
CA LEU A 198 -3.99 -10.86 9.32
C LEU A 198 -4.14 -11.55 10.68
N GLN A 199 -4.96 -12.60 10.74
CA GLN A 199 -5.25 -13.34 11.97
C GLN A 199 -4.00 -13.85 12.70
N ASN A 200 -3.89 -13.55 13.99
CA ASN A 200 -2.91 -14.11 14.93
C ASN A 200 -3.37 -15.48 15.50
N GLY A 201 -2.46 -16.23 16.12
CA GLY A 201 -2.70 -17.48 16.84
C GLY A 201 -2.11 -18.71 16.14
N SER A 202 -1.82 -19.78 16.87
CA SER A 202 -1.20 -20.99 16.31
C SER A 202 -2.18 -22.15 16.06
N ASN A 203 -3.42 -22.02 16.54
CA ASN A 203 -4.45 -23.05 16.37
C ASN A 203 -4.91 -23.19 14.90
N ARG A 204 -5.61 -24.30 14.61
CA ARG A 204 -6.05 -24.67 13.25
C ARG A 204 -6.92 -23.58 12.61
N GLN A 205 -7.84 -22.99 13.37
CA GLN A 205 -8.73 -21.95 12.88
C GLN A 205 -7.96 -20.68 12.53
N ALA A 206 -7.11 -20.17 13.43
CA ALA A 206 -6.27 -19.01 13.19
C ALA A 206 -5.36 -19.17 11.96
N LYS A 207 -4.76 -20.34 11.78
CA LYS A 207 -3.96 -20.68 10.60
C LYS A 207 -4.79 -20.65 9.32
N ARG A 208 -6.02 -21.20 9.36
CA ARG A 208 -6.96 -21.19 8.23
C ARG A 208 -7.38 -19.76 7.86
N GLU A 209 -7.78 -18.97 8.84
CA GLU A 209 -8.24 -17.59 8.63
C GLU A 209 -7.11 -16.72 8.05
N ARG A 210 -5.90 -16.78 8.61
CA ARG A 210 -4.73 -16.09 8.05
C ARG A 210 -4.42 -16.52 6.61
N ARG A 211 -4.53 -17.81 6.29
CA ARG A 211 -4.34 -18.30 4.91
C ARG A 211 -5.37 -17.71 3.95
N VAL A 212 -6.64 -17.69 4.34
CA VAL A 212 -7.72 -17.10 3.53
C VAL A 212 -7.54 -15.59 3.40
N GLY A 213 -7.24 -14.89 4.50
CA GLY A 213 -6.99 -13.45 4.50
C GLY A 213 -5.82 -13.07 3.59
N MET A 214 -4.71 -13.78 3.66
CA MET A 214 -3.55 -13.60 2.78
C MET A 214 -3.90 -13.85 1.30
N ALA A 215 -4.71 -14.86 0.99
CA ALA A 215 -5.15 -15.10 -0.39
C ALA A 215 -6.03 -13.95 -0.91
N ARG A 216 -6.93 -13.41 -0.08
CA ARG A 216 -7.75 -12.24 -0.42
C ARG A 216 -6.92 -10.97 -0.57
N MET A 217 -5.92 -10.77 0.28
CA MET A 217 -4.94 -9.68 0.15
C MET A 217 -4.22 -9.75 -1.20
N ILE A 218 -3.62 -10.89 -1.54
CA ILE A 218 -2.91 -11.09 -2.81
C ILE A 218 -3.82 -10.83 -4.01
N LYS A 219 -5.04 -11.39 -4.01
CA LYS A 219 -6.02 -11.18 -5.08
C LYS A 219 -6.35 -9.69 -5.28
N ASN A 220 -6.50 -8.95 -4.18
CA ASN A 220 -6.79 -7.51 -4.25
C ASN A 220 -5.57 -6.71 -4.72
N VAL A 221 -4.37 -7.02 -4.24
CA VAL A 221 -3.13 -6.40 -4.73
C VAL A 221 -2.96 -6.63 -6.23
N GLN A 222 -3.14 -7.84 -6.73
CA GLN A 222 -3.09 -8.16 -8.16
C GLN A 222 -4.12 -7.34 -8.95
N ARG A 223 -5.33 -7.13 -8.41
CA ARG A 223 -6.34 -6.26 -9.03
C ARG A 223 -5.89 -4.81 -9.11
N LEU A 224 -5.30 -4.28 -8.03
CA LEU A 224 -4.79 -2.92 -8.01
C LEU A 224 -3.60 -2.72 -8.95
N GLN A 225 -2.71 -3.71 -9.07
CA GLN A 225 -1.57 -3.68 -10.00
C GLN A 225 -2.00 -3.55 -11.47
N ARG A 226 -3.22 -3.95 -11.83
CA ARG A 226 -3.79 -3.74 -13.17
C ARG A 226 -4.32 -2.31 -13.41
N SER A 227 -4.48 -1.50 -12.35
CA SER A 227 -5.14 -0.18 -12.43
C SER A 227 -4.21 0.99 -12.76
N GLN A 228 -2.91 0.74 -13.00
CA GLN A 228 -1.79 1.66 -13.26
C GLN A 228 -1.06 2.28 -12.04
N PRO A 229 -1.69 2.92 -11.02
CA PRO A 229 -0.95 3.41 -9.87
C PRO A 229 -0.19 2.29 -9.13
N PRO A 230 1.08 2.50 -8.73
CA PRO A 230 1.82 1.53 -7.93
C PRO A 230 1.14 1.28 -6.59
N VAL A 231 1.37 0.10 -6.02
CA VAL A 231 0.79 -0.34 -4.76
C VAL A 231 1.87 -0.32 -3.69
N LEU A 232 1.56 0.26 -2.54
CA LEU A 232 2.30 0.14 -1.29
C LEU A 232 1.44 -0.72 -0.34
N LEU A 233 1.90 -1.92 -0.03
CA LEU A 233 1.23 -2.83 0.90
C LEU A 233 1.95 -2.77 2.25
N THR A 234 1.19 -2.63 3.33
CA THR A 234 1.65 -2.44 4.69
C THR A 234 0.81 -3.24 5.67
N GLY A 235 1.30 -3.44 6.89
CA GLY A 235 0.53 -3.87 8.04
C GLY A 235 1.14 -5.05 8.80
N ASP A 236 0.51 -5.39 9.92
CA ASP A 236 0.81 -6.58 10.71
C ASP A 236 0.19 -7.83 10.06
N MET A 237 1.01 -8.63 9.39
CA MET A 237 0.52 -9.81 8.68
C MET A 237 0.62 -11.08 9.53
N ASN A 238 0.99 -10.95 10.81
CA ASN A 238 1.12 -12.05 11.78
C ASN A 238 1.92 -13.24 11.25
N SER A 239 2.81 -13.04 10.29
CA SER A 239 3.58 -14.11 9.66
C SER A 239 4.84 -13.55 9.04
N ARG A 240 5.90 -14.37 9.09
CA ARG A 240 7.22 -14.02 8.55
C ARG A 240 7.35 -14.58 7.12
N ARG A 241 8.13 -15.66 6.98
CA ARG A 241 8.45 -16.34 5.71
C ARG A 241 7.24 -16.58 4.81
N THR A 242 6.13 -17.06 5.35
CA THR A 242 4.95 -17.44 4.55
C THR A 242 4.33 -16.25 3.82
N VAL A 243 4.18 -15.12 4.50
CA VAL A 243 3.64 -13.88 3.92
C VAL A 243 4.60 -13.32 2.88
N PHE A 244 5.90 -13.24 3.22
CA PHE A 244 6.92 -12.80 2.28
C PHE A 244 6.87 -13.63 0.99
N CYS A 245 7.05 -14.95 1.12
CA CYS A 245 7.15 -15.84 -0.02
C CYS A 245 5.88 -15.87 -0.88
N ARG A 246 4.70 -15.83 -0.28
CA ARG A 246 3.46 -15.80 -1.06
C ARG A 246 3.25 -14.45 -1.73
N THR A 247 3.63 -13.36 -1.11
CA THR A 247 3.49 -12.02 -1.72
C THR A 247 4.42 -11.89 -2.92
N VAL A 248 5.73 -12.14 -2.76
CA VAL A 248 6.70 -11.98 -3.86
C VAL A 248 6.53 -13.02 -4.98
N LYS A 249 5.97 -14.20 -4.68
CA LYS A 249 5.67 -15.21 -5.72
C LYS A 249 4.45 -14.85 -6.56
N ASN A 250 3.43 -14.24 -5.97
CA ASN A 250 2.12 -14.08 -6.62
C ASN A 250 1.82 -12.63 -7.03
N THR A 251 2.70 -11.68 -6.74
CA THR A 251 2.52 -10.27 -7.07
C THR A 251 3.82 -9.71 -7.63
N ALA A 252 3.74 -8.57 -8.32
CA ALA A 252 4.94 -7.83 -8.73
C ALA A 252 5.51 -6.91 -7.62
N LEU A 253 5.20 -7.22 -6.35
CA LEU A 253 5.73 -6.45 -5.21
C LEU A 253 7.07 -7.02 -4.73
N ASP A 254 7.97 -6.14 -4.32
CA ASP A 254 9.16 -6.47 -3.54
C ASP A 254 9.08 -5.83 -2.13
N SER A 255 10.10 -6.06 -1.29
CA SER A 255 10.17 -5.48 0.05
C SER A 255 11.46 -4.69 0.23
N PRO A 256 11.43 -3.53 0.91
CA PRO A 256 12.64 -2.80 1.31
C PRO A 256 13.58 -3.60 2.22
N MET A 257 13.09 -4.70 2.83
CA MET A 257 13.91 -5.63 3.60
C MET A 257 14.81 -6.52 2.72
N GLY A 258 14.60 -6.52 1.40
CA GLY A 258 15.30 -7.37 0.45
C GLY A 258 14.71 -8.77 0.34
N GLY A 259 15.53 -9.71 -0.13
CA GLY A 259 15.08 -11.05 -0.54
C GLY A 259 14.36 -11.04 -1.90
N GLY A 260 13.77 -12.16 -2.27
CA GLY A 260 13.01 -12.28 -3.51
C GLY A 260 12.79 -13.73 -3.94
N THR A 261 12.75 -13.96 -5.24
CA THR A 261 12.69 -15.30 -5.84
C THR A 261 13.97 -15.54 -6.64
N ARG A 262 14.68 -16.62 -6.37
CA ARG A 262 15.88 -17.07 -7.10
C ARG A 262 15.64 -18.48 -7.62
N ASN A 263 15.80 -18.69 -8.93
CA ASN A 263 15.57 -20.00 -9.59
C ASN A 263 14.20 -20.61 -9.25
N GLY A 264 13.14 -19.79 -9.28
CA GLY A 264 11.77 -20.22 -8.93
C GLY A 264 11.53 -20.51 -7.44
N ARG A 265 12.55 -20.41 -6.58
CA ARG A 265 12.46 -20.63 -5.14
C ARG A 265 12.44 -19.30 -4.37
N CYS A 266 11.59 -19.21 -3.37
CA CYS A 266 11.55 -18.05 -2.48
C CYS A 266 12.80 -18.00 -1.60
N ASN A 267 13.50 -16.87 -1.64
CA ASN A 267 14.63 -16.52 -0.79
C ASN A 267 14.25 -15.31 0.09
N PRO A 268 13.64 -15.52 1.27
CA PRO A 268 13.28 -14.44 2.17
C PRO A 268 14.51 -13.81 2.83
N PRO A 269 14.43 -12.53 3.23
CA PRO A 269 15.49 -11.90 4.02
C PRO A 269 15.60 -12.53 5.42
N SER A 270 16.74 -12.34 6.09
CA SER A 270 16.93 -12.68 7.51
C SER A 270 16.32 -11.60 8.42
N GLY A 271 16.10 -11.90 9.71
CA GLY A 271 15.62 -10.90 10.68
C GLY A 271 14.14 -10.50 10.56
N MET A 272 13.33 -11.27 9.82
CA MET A 272 11.91 -10.96 9.56
C MET A 272 11.08 -10.76 10.83
N ARG A 273 10.34 -9.65 10.87
CA ARG A 273 9.23 -9.41 11.81
C ARG A 273 7.89 -9.76 11.15
N ILE A 274 6.80 -9.56 11.89
CA ILE A 274 5.44 -9.84 11.41
C ILE A 274 4.79 -8.63 10.73
N ASP A 275 5.33 -7.44 10.98
CA ASP A 275 5.00 -6.20 10.30
C ASP A 275 5.82 -6.04 9.02
N TRP A 276 5.13 -5.73 7.93
CA TRP A 276 5.72 -5.68 6.60
C TRP A 276 5.45 -4.39 5.85
N ILE A 277 6.41 -4.04 5.00
CA ILE A 277 6.22 -3.13 3.88
C ILE A 277 6.58 -3.90 2.60
N PHE A 278 5.71 -3.80 1.60
CA PHE A 278 5.96 -4.24 0.23
C PHE A 278 5.56 -3.14 -0.73
N GLY A 279 6.11 -3.11 -1.94
CA GLY A 279 5.61 -2.22 -2.95
C GLY A 279 5.95 -2.58 -4.39
N SER A 280 5.25 -1.96 -5.33
CA SER A 280 5.42 -2.20 -6.76
C SER A 280 6.75 -1.62 -7.26
N LYS A 281 7.32 -2.23 -8.28
CA LYS A 281 8.18 -1.48 -9.24
C LYS A 281 7.32 -0.33 -9.80
N PRO A 282 7.76 0.95 -9.82
CA PRO A 282 9.14 1.47 -9.84
C PRO A 282 9.71 1.94 -8.49
N PHE A 283 9.13 1.53 -7.35
CA PHE A 283 9.65 1.97 -6.05
C PHE A 283 11.11 1.56 -5.86
N ARG A 284 11.91 2.51 -5.37
CA ARG A 284 13.28 2.30 -4.91
C ARG A 284 13.34 2.61 -3.42
N TRP A 285 13.93 1.71 -2.67
CA TRP A 285 13.96 1.74 -1.22
C TRP A 285 15.28 2.33 -0.72
N SER A 286 15.23 3.06 0.39
CA SER A 286 16.43 3.48 1.13
C SER A 286 16.09 3.72 2.59
N GLY A 287 17.08 3.52 3.47
CA GLY A 287 16.91 3.76 4.91
C GLY A 287 15.84 2.86 5.55
N PHE A 288 15.69 1.62 5.07
CA PHE A 288 14.82 0.65 5.71
C PHE A 288 15.36 0.29 7.09
N ARG A 289 14.48 0.30 8.08
CA ARG A 289 14.76 -0.24 9.41
C ARG A 289 13.48 -0.57 10.14
N TYR A 290 13.58 -1.43 11.13
CA TYR A 290 12.58 -1.55 12.18
C TYR A 290 12.88 -0.50 13.24
N ALA A 291 12.05 0.53 13.32
CA ALA A 291 12.12 1.48 14.42
C ALA A 291 11.70 0.79 15.72
N ASP A 292 12.56 0.88 16.72
CA ASP A 292 12.39 0.31 18.04
C ASP A 292 12.97 1.28 19.10
N GLY A 293 13.18 0.80 20.32
CA GLY A 293 13.81 1.55 21.40
C GLY A 293 12.84 2.25 22.35
N PRO A 294 13.33 3.01 23.34
CA PRO A 294 12.55 3.44 24.51
C PRO A 294 11.30 4.25 24.19
N VAL A 295 11.31 5.03 23.11
CA VAL A 295 10.14 5.81 22.68
C VAL A 295 9.08 4.89 22.05
N ILE A 296 9.48 4.00 21.13
CA ILE A 296 8.56 3.09 20.44
C ILE A 296 7.97 2.08 21.42
N ASN A 297 8.79 1.54 22.34
CA ASN A 297 8.35 0.58 23.36
C ASN A 297 7.33 1.17 24.35
N LYS A 298 7.21 2.50 24.45
CA LYS A 298 6.15 3.16 25.23
C LYS A 298 4.85 3.34 24.45
N ILE A 299 4.89 3.19 23.12
CA ILE A 299 3.77 3.43 22.21
C ILE A 299 3.09 2.12 21.81
N THR A 300 3.89 1.10 21.51
CA THR A 300 3.44 -0.19 20.96
C THR A 300 4.35 -1.32 21.42
N ASP A 301 3.86 -2.54 21.35
CA ASP A 301 4.58 -3.81 21.51
C ASP A 301 5.22 -4.31 20.19
N HIS A 302 5.03 -3.58 19.11
CA HIS A 302 5.63 -3.85 17.80
C HIS A 302 6.87 -3.00 17.52
N THR A 303 7.82 -3.56 16.79
CA THR A 303 8.78 -2.74 16.05
C THR A 303 8.11 -2.16 14.81
N VAL A 304 8.40 -0.92 14.45
CA VAL A 304 7.73 -0.21 13.34
C VAL A 304 8.63 -0.18 12.11
N PRO A 305 8.41 -1.02 11.08
CA PRO A 305 9.14 -0.89 9.82
C PRO A 305 8.88 0.48 9.18
N VAL A 306 9.97 1.16 8.83
CA VAL A 306 9.98 2.44 8.11
C VAL A 306 10.95 2.37 6.94
N THR A 307 10.66 3.11 5.87
CA THR A 307 11.55 3.24 4.71
C THR A 307 11.30 4.56 4.00
N THR A 308 12.33 5.08 3.32
CA THR A 308 12.15 6.08 2.28
C THR A 308 11.84 5.38 0.97
N VAL A 309 10.82 5.87 0.27
CA VAL A 309 10.37 5.41 -1.04
C VAL A 309 10.67 6.51 -2.04
N ARG A 310 11.47 6.20 -3.05
CA ARG A 310 11.63 7.01 -4.26
C ARG A 310 10.81 6.34 -5.35
N TRP A 311 10.04 7.11 -6.09
CA TRP A 311 9.21 6.59 -7.15
C TRP A 311 9.37 7.41 -8.40
#